data_AF-A0A944BZB0-F1
#
_entry.id   AF-A0A944BZB0-F1
#
_cell.length_a   1.000
_cell.length_b   1.000
_cell.length_c   1.000
_cell.angle_alpha   90.00
_cell.angle_beta   90.00
_cell.angle_gamma   90.00
#
_symmetry.space_group_name_H-M   'P 1'
#
loop_
_entity.id
_entity.type
_entity.pdbx_description
1 polymer ?
#
loop_
_entity_poly.entity_id
_entity_poly.type
_entity_poly.pdbx_seq_one_letter_code
_entity_poly.pdbx_strand_id
1 'polypeptide(L)' 'ANRLVLLKAGLKPENITWNGECSRCHPHKYFSARRLGINSGRTFTGILANPT' A
#
# COMPACT_ATOMS: atom_id res chain seq x y z
N ALA A 1 1.82 11.34 -2.96
CA ALA A 1 3.27 11.57 -3.13
C ALA A 1 3.91 10.53 -4.05
N ASN A 2 3.93 9.23 -3.68
CA ASN A 2 4.69 8.20 -4.42
C ASN A 2 4.34 8.04 -5.91
N ARG A 3 3.07 8.21 -6.31
CA ARG A 3 2.68 8.15 -7.74
C ARG A 3 3.52 9.10 -8.61
N LEU A 4 3.75 10.34 -8.17
CA LEU A 4 4.53 11.32 -8.91
C LEU A 4 6.01 10.92 -9.01
N VAL A 5 6.54 10.26 -7.98
CA VAL A 5 7.93 9.74 -7.98
C VAL A 5 8.07 8.63 -9.02
N LEU A 6 7.11 7.70 -9.08
CA LEU A 6 7.12 6.61 -10.06
C LEU A 6 7.01 7.12 -11.51
N LEU A 7 6.13 8.09 -11.76
CA LEU A 7 6.03 8.72 -13.09
C LEU A 7 7.33 9.42 -13.50
N LYS A 8 7.97 10.15 -12.57
CA LYS A 8 9.27 10.79 -12.82
C LYS A 8 10.38 9.76 -13.08
N ALA A 9 10.27 8.56 -12.53
CA ALA A 9 11.18 7.45 -12.80
C ALA A 9 10.93 6.76 -14.16
N GLY A 10 9.94 7.21 -14.94
CA GLY A 10 9.66 6.70 -16.29
C GLY A 10 8.59 5.59 -16.36
N LEU A 11 7.93 5.25 -15.24
CA LEU A 11 6.78 4.34 -15.31
C LEU A 11 5.61 4.99 -16.05
N LYS A 12 4.99 4.23 -16.94
CA LYS A 12 3.77 4.65 -17.63
C LYS A 12 2.59 4.73 -16.64
N PRO A 13 1.74 5.75 -16.71
CA PRO A 13 0.55 5.87 -15.87
C PRO A 13 -0.33 4.63 -15.85
N GLU A 14 -0.51 3.98 -17.00
CA GLU A 14 -1.34 2.78 -17.17
C GLU A 14 -0.83 1.58 -16.34
N ASN A 15 0.47 1.54 -16.05
CA ASN A 15 1.09 0.47 -15.25
C ASN A 15 1.03 0.74 -13.74
N ILE A 16 0.42 1.86 -13.31
CA ILE A 16 0.33 2.23 -11.89
C ILE A 16 -1.14 2.18 -11.46
N THR A 17 -1.49 1.17 -10.66
CA THR A 17 -2.82 1.06 -10.03
C THR A 17 -2.74 1.44 -8.55
N TRP A 18 -3.72 2.19 -8.08
CA TRP A 18 -3.90 2.54 -6.67
C TRP A 18 -5.29 2.12 -6.22
N ASN A 19 -5.38 1.39 -5.11
CA ASN A 19 -6.66 0.85 -4.62
C ASN A 19 -7.52 1.87 -3.86
N GLY A 20 -7.04 3.09 -3.57
CA GLY A 20 -7.82 4.11 -2.88
C GLY A 20 -8.00 3.90 -1.37
N GLU A 21 -7.46 2.81 -0.81
CA GLU A 21 -7.80 2.38 0.55
C GLU A 21 -7.06 3.17 1.64
N CYS A 22 -7.77 3.49 2.72
CA CYS A 22 -7.19 4.14 3.89
C CYS A 22 -7.22 3.20 5.10
N SER A 23 -6.04 2.78 5.56
CA SER A 23 -5.90 1.87 6.71
C SER A 23 -6.48 2.42 8.02
N ARG A 24 -6.57 3.73 8.15
CA ARG A 24 -7.17 4.39 9.33
C ARG A 24 -8.69 4.38 9.30
N CYS A 25 -9.27 4.58 8.12
CA CYS A 25 -10.72 4.67 7.91
C CYS A 25 -11.41 3.30 7.94
N HIS A 26 -10.70 2.23 7.57
CA HIS A 26 -11.23 0.86 7.52
C HIS A 26 -10.60 -0.05 8.59
N PRO A 27 -10.89 0.17 9.89
CA PRO A 27 -10.26 -0.55 11.00
C PRO A 27 -10.66 -2.04 11.09
N HIS A 28 -11.77 -2.43 10.45
CA HIS A 28 -12.22 -3.82 10.40
C HIS A 28 -11.40 -4.65 9.40
N LYS A 29 -10.65 -3.99 8.50
CA LYS A 29 -9.89 -4.62 7.41
C LYS A 29 -8.38 -4.47 7.59
N TYR A 30 -7.93 -3.36 8.21
CA TYR A 30 -6.51 -3.03 8.29
C TYR A 30 -6.08 -2.58 9.69
N PHE A 31 -4.84 -2.91 10.04
CA PHE A 31 -4.15 -2.29 11.17
C PHE A 31 -3.69 -0.86 10.81
N SER A 32 -3.72 0.05 11.79
CA SER A 32 -3.26 1.43 11.61
C SER A 32 -2.59 1.96 12.88
N ALA A 33 -1.28 2.17 12.84
CA ALA A 33 -0.52 2.75 13.96
C ALA A 33 -1.04 4.14 14.37
N ARG A 34 -1.61 4.89 13.41
CA ARG A 34 -2.16 6.23 13.67
C ARG A 34 -3.54 6.18 14.36
N ARG A 35 -4.19 5.01 14.41
CA ARG A 35 -5.41 4.76 15.18
C ARG A 35 -5.14 3.98 16.47
N LEU A 36 -4.29 2.95 16.41
CA LEU A 36 -4.05 1.98 17.50
C LEU A 36 -2.77 2.27 18.31
N GLY A 37 -1.95 3.24 17.89
CA GLY A 37 -0.67 3.55 18.52
C GLY A 37 0.44 2.54 18.16
N ILE A 38 1.53 2.60 18.92
CA ILE A 38 2.74 1.79 18.67
C ILE A 38 2.50 0.27 18.76
N ASN A 39 1.51 -0.13 19.56
CA ASN A 39 1.11 -1.52 19.79
C ASN A 39 0.11 -2.06 18.75
N SER A 40 -0.06 -1.37 17.61
CA SER A 40 -0.83 -1.88 16.47
C SER A 40 -0.25 -3.19 15.93
N GLY A 41 -1.07 -4.05 15.32
CA GLY A 41 -0.59 -5.09 14.41
C GLY A 41 0.08 -4.52 13.15
N ARG A 42 0.59 -5.39 12.26
CA ARG A 42 1.21 -5.00 10.98
C ARG A 42 0.60 -5.80 9.84
N THR A 43 0.14 -5.10 8.81
CA THR A 43 -0.30 -5.72 7.55
C THR A 43 0.93 -6.04 6.70
N PHE A 44 0.99 -7.26 6.17
CA PHE A 44 2.07 -7.70 5.28
C PHE A 44 1.62 -7.63 3.81
N THR A 45 2.52 -7.22 2.92
CA THR A 45 2.33 -7.26 1.46
C THR A 45 3.42 -8.13 0.86
N GLY A 46 3.05 -9.17 0.13
CA GLY A 46 3.97 -10.07 -0.56
C GLY A 46 3.72 -10.11 -2.06
N ILE A 47 4.79 -10.26 -2.84
CA ILE A 47 4.75 -10.58 -4.27
C ILE A 47 5.58 -11.84 -4.49
N LEU A 48 5.00 -12.82 -5.18
CA LEU A 48 5.65 -14.08 -5.51
C LEU A 48 5.61 -14.24 -7.04
N ALA A 49 6.72 -14.69 -7.61
CA ALA A 49 6.74 -15.20 -8.97
C ALA A 49 6.57 -16.71 -8.90
N ASN A 50 5.77 -17.28 -9.79
CA ASN A 50 5.76 -18.72 -9.96
C ASN A 50 7.11 -19.15 -10.56
N PRO A 51 7.67 -20.29 -10.13
CA PRO A 51 8.84 -20.84 -10.80
C PRO A 51 8.49 -21.13 -12.26
N THR A 52 9.36 -20.68 -13.16
CA THR A 52 9.33 -20.96 -14.62
C THR A 52 9.63 -22.41 -14.92
#